data_AF-A0A844EGU8-F1
#
_entry.id   AF-A0A844EGU8-F1
#
_cell.length_a   1.000
_cell.length_b   1.000
_cell.length_c   1.000
_cell.angle_alpha   90.00
_cell.angle_beta   90.00
_cell.angle_gamma   90.00
#
_symmetry.space_group_name_H-M   'P 1'
#
loop_
_entity.id
_entity.type
_entity.pdbx_description
1 polymer ?
#
loop_
_entity_poly.entity_id
_entity_poly.type
_entity_poly.pdbx_seq_one_letter_code
_entity_poly.pdbx_strand_id
1 'polypeptide(L)'
;MNSTYFKATIREITYAWGKFISIVLIIMLGSLLYVGIRATGPDLDHSADTYFTQQHLGDLNVTSTLGLTHKDLDLIQNAQHVQTAEASHMVTVKKSQSQV
;
A
#
# COMPACT_ATOMS: atom_id res chain seq x y z
N MET A 1 12.27 -38.79 23.54
CA MET A 1 12.20 -38.68 22.07
C MET A 1 13.53 -39.16 21.50
N ASN A 2 13.52 -40.25 20.75
CA ASN A 2 14.71 -41.09 20.60
C ASN A 2 15.68 -40.45 19.60
N SER A 3 16.84 -39.99 20.08
CA SER A 3 17.84 -39.25 19.29
C SER A 3 18.39 -40.03 18.09
N THR A 4 18.27 -41.35 18.12
CA THR A 4 18.66 -42.27 17.05
C THR A 4 17.92 -41.98 15.73
N TYR A 5 16.62 -41.68 15.77
CA TYR A 5 15.84 -41.42 14.56
C TYR A 5 16.24 -40.09 13.92
N PHE A 6 16.37 -39.03 14.73
CA PHE A 6 16.82 -37.72 14.23
C PHE A 6 18.21 -37.81 13.60
N LYS A 7 19.14 -38.55 14.23
CA LYS A 7 20.48 -38.76 13.69
C LYS A 7 20.47 -39.55 12.37
N ALA A 8 19.58 -40.53 12.24
CA ALA A 8 19.41 -41.28 11.00
C ALA A 8 18.85 -40.38 9.88
N THR A 9 17.82 -39.58 10.16
CA THR A 9 17.23 -38.62 9.22
C THR A 9 18.24 -37.58 8.73
N ILE A 10 19.02 -36.99 9.63
CA ILE A 10 20.07 -36.02 9.25
C ILE A 10 21.14 -36.68 8.36
N ARG A 11 21.51 -37.94 8.65
CA ARG A 11 22.46 -38.69 7.82
C ARG A 11 21.92 -38.97 6.41
N GLU A 12 20.64 -39.30 6.29
CA GLU A 12 20.00 -39.49 4.99
C GLU A 12 19.88 -38.18 4.20
N ILE A 13 19.55 -37.06 4.86
CA ILE A 13 19.55 -35.73 4.24
C ILE A 13 20.93 -35.40 3.67
N THR A 14 22.00 -35.69 4.41
CA THR A 14 23.37 -35.47 3.93
C THR A 14 23.77 -36.36 2.78
N TYR A 15 23.27 -37.60 2.73
CA TYR A 15 23.53 -38.53 1.63
C TYR A 15 22.76 -38.16 0.35
N ALA A 16 21.57 -37.57 0.49
CA ALA A 16 20.69 -37.17 -0.61
C ALA A 16 20.58 -35.65 -0.77
N TRP A 17 21.69 -34.92 -0.62
CA TRP A 17 21.72 -33.44 -0.56
C TRP A 17 21.01 -32.76 -1.74
N GLY A 18 21.19 -33.29 -2.96
CA GLY A 18 20.55 -32.75 -4.18
C GLY A 18 19.02 -32.85 -4.18
N LYS A 19 18.45 -33.95 -3.67
CA LYS A 19 16.98 -34.11 -3.60
C LYS A 19 16.39 -33.25 -2.49
N PHE A 20 17.11 -33.13 -1.37
CA PHE A 20 16.69 -32.28 -0.26
C PHE A 20 16.64 -30.81 -0.66
N ILE A 21 17.69 -30.29 -1.30
CA ILE A 21 17.71 -28.87 -1.72
C ILE A 21 16.63 -28.58 -2.77
N SER A 22 16.35 -29.49 -3.70
CA SER A 22 15.24 -29.31 -4.65
C SER A 22 13.89 -29.16 -3.95
N ILE A 23 13.58 -30.01 -2.96
CA ILE A 23 12.32 -29.93 -2.22
C ILE A 23 12.24 -28.61 -1.43
N VAL A 24 13.32 -28.22 -0.77
CA VAL A 24 13.40 -26.95 -0.04
C VAL A 24 13.17 -25.76 -0.96
N LEU A 25 13.81 -25.74 -2.13
CA LEU A 25 13.64 -24.66 -3.11
C LEU A 25 12.22 -24.57 -3.65
N ILE A 26 11.57 -25.71 -3.94
CA ILE A 26 10.18 -25.74 -4.40
C ILE A 26 9.24 -25.15 -3.33
N ILE A 27 9.40 -25.58 -2.08
CA ILE A 27 8.59 -25.07 -0.96
C ILE A 27 8.86 -23.58 -0.72
N MET A 28 10.13 -23.18 -0.74
CA MET A 28 10.56 -21.80 -0.54
C MET A 28 9.99 -20.88 -1.63
N LEU A 29 10.00 -21.33 -2.89
CA LEU A 29 9.44 -20.58 -4.01
C LEU A 29 7.93 -20.33 -3.80
N GLY A 30 7.19 -21.37 -3.38
CA GLY A 30 5.78 -21.24 -3.03
C GLY A 30 5.52 -20.29 -1.85
N SER A 31 6.30 -20.40 -0.78
CA SER A 31 6.13 -19.55 0.41
C SER A 31 6.52 -18.10 0.16
N LEU A 32 7.60 -17.86 -0.60
CA LEU A 32 8.06 -16.50 -0.92
C LEU A 32 7.06 -15.76 -1.78
N LEU A 33 6.47 -16.43 -2.78
CA LEU A 33 5.43 -15.84 -3.60
C LEU A 33 4.21 -15.43 -2.74
N TYR A 34 3.76 -16.33 -1.87
CA TYR A 34 2.62 -16.07 -0.99
C TYR A 34 2.87 -14.90 -0.03
N VAL A 35 4.00 -14.93 0.68
CA VAL A 35 4.36 -13.87 1.63
C VAL A 35 4.61 -12.55 0.91
N GLY A 36 5.27 -12.57 -0.25
CA GLY A 36 5.54 -11.38 -1.06
C GLY A 36 4.27 -10.63 -1.45
N ILE A 37 3.28 -11.34 -2.03
CA ILE A 37 2.01 -10.72 -2.41
C ILE A 37 1.26 -10.20 -1.17
N ARG A 38 1.27 -10.95 -0.07
CA ARG A 38 0.57 -10.55 1.16
C ARG A 38 1.21 -9.34 1.83
N ALA A 39 2.53 -9.21 1.79
CA ALA A 39 3.25 -8.08 2.37
C ALA A 39 3.06 -6.80 1.56
N THR A 40 3.00 -6.90 0.23
CA THR A 40 2.90 -5.72 -0.64
C THR A 40 1.65 -4.87 -0.41
N GLY A 41 0.52 -5.46 0.00
CA GLY A 41 -0.72 -4.69 0.24
C GLY A 41 -0.56 -3.70 1.41
N PRO A 42 -0.33 -4.18 2.64
CA PRO A 42 -0.11 -3.31 3.80
C PRO A 42 1.06 -2.34 3.62
N ASP A 43 2.13 -2.76 2.94
CA ASP A 43 3.29 -1.90 2.70
C ASP A 43 2.93 -0.73 1.76
N LEU A 44 2.14 -0.97 0.71
CA LEU A 44 1.66 0.08 -0.19
C LEU A 44 0.69 1.03 0.51
N ASP A 45 -0.24 0.51 1.31
CA ASP A 45 -1.17 1.34 2.07
C ASP A 45 -0.42 2.25 3.06
N HIS A 46 0.54 1.70 3.80
CA HIS A 46 1.35 2.47 4.74
C HIS A 46 2.24 3.50 4.03
N SER A 47 2.82 3.12 2.89
CA SER A 47 3.62 4.05 2.08
C SER A 47 2.77 5.19 1.50
N ALA A 48 1.55 4.91 1.06
CA ALA A 48 0.64 5.91 0.53
C ALA A 48 0.20 6.89 1.63
N ASP A 49 -0.22 6.38 2.78
CA ASP A 49 -0.61 7.19 3.96
C ASP A 49 0.52 8.10 4.43
N THR A 50 1.73 7.53 4.54
CA THR A 50 2.93 8.28 4.91
C THR A 50 3.26 9.35 3.87
N TYR A 51 3.14 9.04 2.58
CA TYR A 51 3.39 9.99 1.51
C TYR A 51 2.39 11.15 1.52
N PHE A 52 1.10 10.86 1.69
CA PHE A 52 0.04 11.87 1.76
C PHE A 52 0.18 12.77 2.99
N THR A 53 0.52 12.19 4.14
CA THR A 53 0.76 12.93 5.38
C THR A 53 1.97 13.85 5.25
N GLN A 54 3.09 13.37 4.69
CA GLN A 54 4.30 14.20 4.50
C GLN A 54 4.07 15.38 3.56
N GLN A 55 3.28 15.19 2.50
CA GLN A 55 2.97 16.25 1.55
C GLN A 55 1.79 17.13 2.00
N HIS A 56 1.24 16.89 3.19
CA HIS A 56 0.08 17.61 3.74
C HIS A 56 -1.07 17.70 2.72
N LEU A 57 -1.34 16.59 2.02
CA LEU A 57 -2.44 16.56 1.04
C LEU A 57 -3.79 16.59 1.76
N GLY A 58 -4.80 17.09 1.07
CA GLY A 58 -6.16 17.12 1.61
C GLY A 58 -6.79 15.72 1.66
N ASP A 59 -7.34 15.36 2.82
CA ASP A 59 -8.07 14.10 3.01
C ASP A 59 -9.45 14.11 2.35
N LEU A 60 -10.08 15.28 2.27
CA LEU A 60 -11.46 15.47 1.82
C LEU A 60 -11.58 16.64 0.85
N ASN A 61 -12.35 16.45 -0.23
CA ASN A 61 -12.71 17.50 -1.16
C ASN A 61 -14.24 17.63 -1.25
N VAL A 62 -14.76 18.82 -0.94
CA VAL A 62 -16.20 19.13 -0.99
C VAL A 62 -16.48 19.95 -2.25
N THR A 63 -17.41 19.50 -3.08
CA THR A 63 -17.79 20.20 -4.32
C THR A 63 -19.30 20.32 -4.41
N SER A 64 -19.78 21.50 -4.78
CA SER A 64 -21.22 21.81 -4.89
C SER A 64 -21.56 22.28 -6.31
N THR A 65 -22.72 21.85 -6.82
CA THR A 65 -23.24 22.27 -8.13
C THR A 65 -23.71 23.72 -8.15
N LEU A 66 -24.14 24.26 -7.01
CA LEU A 66 -24.62 25.64 -6.86
C LEU A 66 -23.49 26.61 -6.47
N GLY A 67 -22.25 26.11 -6.39
CA GLY A 67 -21.11 26.85 -5.84
C GLY A 67 -21.04 26.77 -4.32
N LEU A 68 -19.85 27.07 -3.78
CA LEU A 68 -19.60 27.24 -2.35
C LEU A 68 -19.33 28.72 -2.08
N THR A 69 -19.87 29.24 -0.98
CA THR A 69 -19.68 30.63 -0.57
C THR A 69 -18.60 30.74 0.51
N HIS A 70 -18.11 31.96 0.77
CA HIS A 70 -17.14 32.19 1.83
C HIS A 70 -17.71 31.86 3.22
N LYS A 71 -19.03 31.98 3.41
CA LYS A 71 -19.70 31.57 4.66
C LYS A 71 -19.58 30.07 4.89
N ASP A 72 -19.65 29.27 3.83
CA ASP A 72 -19.52 27.81 3.92
C ASP A 72 -18.07 27.43 4.26
N LEU A 73 -17.08 28.17 3.72
CA LEU A 73 -15.68 28.01 4.08
C LEU A 73 -15.44 28.30 5.57
N ASP A 74 -15.97 29.42 6.09
CA ASP A 74 -15.83 29.78 7.51
C ASP A 74 -16.46 28.70 8.41
N LEU A 75 -17.63 28.17 8.06
CA LEU A 75 -18.27 27.11 8.82
C LEU A 75 -17.43 25.83 8.87
N ILE A 76 -16.78 25.47 7.76
CA ILE A 76 -15.92 24.29 7.68
C ILE A 76 -14.62 24.51 8.48
N GLN A 77 -14.01 25.70 8.39
CA GLN A 77 -12.80 26.03 9.15
C GLN A 77 -13.02 26.02 10.67
N ASN A 78 -14.22 26.40 11.13
CA ASN A 78 -14.57 26.41 12.55
C ASN A 78 -15.03 25.04 13.09
N ALA A 79 -15.08 24.00 12.25
CA ALA A 79 -15.48 22.67 12.70
C ALA A 79 -14.36 22.00 13.52
N GLN A 80 -14.71 21.38 14.65
CA GLN A 80 -13.77 20.84 15.64
C GLN A 80 -12.76 19.82 15.10
N HIS A 81 -13.07 19.14 13.99
CA HIS A 81 -12.22 18.08 13.40
C HIS A 81 -11.51 18.53 12.12
N VAL A 82 -11.55 19.81 11.77
CA VAL A 82 -10.90 20.36 10.57
C VAL A 82 -9.68 21.14 11.00
N GLN A 83 -8.49 20.74 10.51
CA GLN A 83 -7.25 21.48 10.76
C GLN A 83 -7.09 22.65 9.79
N THR A 84 -7.32 22.40 8.50
CA THR A 84 -7.15 23.38 7.43
C THR A 84 -8.27 23.19 6.40
N ALA A 85 -8.83 24.28 5.89
CA ALA A 85 -9.73 24.24 4.74
C ALA A 85 -9.36 25.34 3.75
N GLU A 86 -9.12 24.95 2.50
CA GLU A 86 -8.71 25.83 1.40
C GLU A 86 -9.77 25.85 0.30
N ALA A 87 -9.97 27.01 -0.32
CA ALA A 87 -10.87 27.15 -1.46
C ALA A 87 -10.13 26.77 -2.76
N SER A 88 -10.68 25.80 -3.51
CA SER A 88 -10.13 25.38 -4.80
C SER A 88 -11.14 25.64 -5.92
N HIS A 89 -10.65 26.11 -7.08
CA HIS A 89 -11.46 26.36 -8.26
C HIS A 89 -10.81 25.68 -9.48
N MET A 90 -11.45 24.61 -9.96
CA MET A 90 -10.95 23.84 -11.09
C MET A 90 -11.86 24.05 -12.31
N VAL A 91 -11.28 24.41 -13.45
CA VAL A 91 -11.99 24.58 -14.72
C VAL A 91 -11.46 23.61 -15.77
N THR A 92 -12.38 22.91 -16.43
CA THR A 92 -12.01 22.02 -17.55
C THR A 92 -11.83 22.84 -18.81
N VAL A 93 -10.59 22.93 -19.30
CA VAL A 93 -10.29 23.55 -20.60
C VAL A 93 -10.43 22.52 -21.72
N LYS A 94 -11.14 22.87 -22.82
CA LYS A 94 -11.10 22.07 -24.05
C LYS A 94 -9.81 22.38 -24.81
N LYS A 95 -9.03 21.36 -25.14
CA LYS A 95 -7.82 21.49 -25.96
C LYS A 95 -8.19 22.09 -27.33
N SER A 96 -7.63 23.26 -27.66
CA SER A 96 -7.83 23.89 -28.97
C SER A 96 -7.14 23.06 -30.07
N GLN A 97 -7.88 22.77 -31.14
CA GLN A 97 -7.44 21.97 -32.29
C GLN A 97 -6.25 22.55 -33.08
N SER A 98 -5.75 23.74 -32.70
CA SER A 98 -4.63 24.42 -33.38
C SER A 98 -3.23 24.00 -32.88
N GLN A 99 -3.12 23.03 -31.97
CA GLN A 99 -1.84 22.45 -31.55
C GLN A 99 -1.83 20.92 -31.69
N VAL A 100 -2.06 20.47 -32.93
CA VAL A 100 -1.65 19.16 -33.45
C VAL A 100 -0.93 19.35 -34.76
#